data_AF-A0A946NIC5-F1
#
_entry.id   AF-A0A946NIC5-F1
#
_cell.length_a   1.000
_cell.length_b   1.000
_cell.length_c   1.000
_cell.angle_alpha   90.00
_cell.angle_beta   90.00
_cell.angle_gamma   90.00
#
_symmetry.space_group_name_H-M   'P 1'
#
loop_
_entity.id
_entity.type
_entity.pdbx_description
1 polymer ?
#
loop_
_entity_poly.entity_id
_entity_poly.type
_entity_poly.pdbx_seq_one_letter_code
_entity_poly.pdbx_strand_id
1 'polypeptide(L)'
;GLRSTLPQGEITRGKIYELMPFENELVILELNTLELFDLIEYILLRGGEPFSGLSVYSIDSCMVNSSKKILYRQEDNILMSVPVIASSCGGEEEVYIVSKIKETYKIRVLTSDYLANGGDKMSFFNNKNQLKVGLKLRDAIINYCKSEQTISSKLDGRITKHQNE
;
A
#
# COMPACT_ATOMS: atom_id res chain seq x y z
N GLY A 1 4.71 -2.45 13.34
CA GLY A 1 3.71 -3.40 13.86
C GLY A 1 4.29 -4.75 14.25
N LEU A 2 4.87 -5.48 13.28
CA LEU A 2 5.51 -6.78 13.50
C LEU A 2 6.87 -6.63 14.20
N ARG A 3 7.20 -7.52 15.14
CA ARG A 3 8.35 -7.37 16.07
C ARG A 3 9.44 -8.44 15.94
N SER A 4 9.18 -9.53 15.24
CA SER A 4 10.16 -10.60 15.00
C SER A 4 10.05 -11.14 13.58
N THR A 5 11.01 -11.95 13.17
CA THR A 5 10.93 -12.74 11.94
C THR A 5 10.27 -14.08 12.23
N LEU A 6 9.65 -14.68 11.21
CA LEU A 6 9.07 -16.01 11.28
C LEU A 6 9.88 -16.96 10.39
N PRO A 7 10.94 -17.61 10.91
CA PRO A 7 11.78 -18.50 10.11
C PRO A 7 11.01 -19.75 9.66
N GLN A 8 11.50 -20.39 8.60
CA GLN A 8 10.93 -21.64 8.09
C GLN A 8 10.87 -22.69 9.20
N GLY A 9 9.73 -23.38 9.28
CA GLY A 9 9.47 -24.44 10.24
C GLY A 9 8.07 -24.34 10.80
N GLU A 10 7.84 -25.04 11.92
CA GLU A 10 6.54 -25.05 12.58
C GLU A 10 6.15 -23.65 13.08
N ILE A 11 4.93 -23.21 12.76
CA ILE A 11 4.36 -21.96 13.25
C ILE A 11 3.49 -22.28 14.46
N THR A 12 3.97 -21.89 15.65
CA THR A 12 3.21 -22.05 16.89
C THR A 12 2.48 -20.76 17.25
N ARG A 13 1.44 -20.85 18.09
CA ARG A 13 0.77 -19.66 18.63
C ARG A 13 1.75 -18.73 19.33
N GLY A 14 2.68 -19.27 20.13
CA GLY A 14 3.72 -18.48 20.82
C GLY A 14 4.51 -17.59 19.85
N LYS A 15 4.96 -18.15 18.71
CA LYS A 15 5.66 -17.38 17.66
C LYS A 15 4.82 -16.23 17.11
N ILE A 16 3.50 -16.41 16.98
CA ILE A 16 2.59 -15.34 16.51
C ILE A 16 2.40 -14.25 17.58
N TYR A 17 2.42 -14.60 18.87
CA TYR A 17 2.42 -13.62 19.97
C TYR A 17 3.74 -12.82 20.01
N GLU A 18 4.88 -13.45 19.75
CA GLU A 18 6.17 -12.75 19.61
C GLU A 18 6.21 -11.84 18.38
N LEU A 19 5.68 -12.34 17.25
CA LEU A 19 5.60 -11.59 16.00
C LEU A 19 4.71 -10.36 16.12
N MET A 20 3.53 -10.49 16.73
CA MET A 20 2.55 -9.41 16.88
C MET A 20 2.02 -9.33 18.34
N PRO A 21 2.78 -8.73 19.26
CA PRO A 21 2.46 -8.75 20.69
C PRO A 21 1.35 -7.76 21.09
N PHE A 22 0.95 -6.85 20.20
CA PHE A 22 -0.06 -5.84 20.52
C PHE A 22 -1.49 -6.36 20.35
N GLU A 23 -2.42 -5.73 21.06
CA GLU A 23 -3.86 -6.04 21.03
C GLU A 23 -4.63 -5.20 20.00
N ASN A 24 -3.99 -4.83 18.89
CA ASN A 24 -4.58 -3.95 17.89
C ASN A 24 -5.80 -4.60 17.23
N GLU A 25 -6.89 -3.84 17.11
CA GLU A 25 -8.09 -4.23 16.36
C GLU A 25 -7.93 -3.93 14.87
N LEU A 26 -8.54 -4.74 14.01
CA LEU A 26 -8.72 -4.42 12.60
C LEU A 26 -9.88 -3.43 12.41
N VAL A 27 -9.62 -2.38 11.66
CA VAL A 27 -10.60 -1.35 11.31
C VAL A 27 -10.56 -1.06 9.81
N ILE A 28 -11.71 -0.68 9.27
CA ILE A 28 -11.84 -0.21 7.89
C ILE A 28 -12.11 1.30 7.92
N LEU A 29 -11.37 2.05 7.12
CA LEU A 29 -11.58 3.48 6.91
C LEU A 29 -11.59 3.81 5.42
N GLU A 30 -12.10 4.99 5.07
CA GLU A 30 -12.08 5.48 3.69
C GLU A 30 -10.97 6.52 3.50
N LEU A 31 -10.12 6.31 2.50
CA LEU A 31 -9.19 7.31 1.99
C LEU A 31 -9.74 7.93 0.70
N ASN A 32 -9.53 9.22 0.52
CA ASN A 32 -9.65 9.84 -0.80
C ASN A 32 -8.36 9.63 -1.62
N THR A 33 -8.37 10.05 -2.88
CA THR A 33 -7.24 9.86 -3.80
C THR A 33 -5.96 10.56 -3.34
N LEU A 34 -6.04 11.76 -2.76
CA LEU A 34 -4.86 12.49 -2.26
C LEU A 34 -4.25 11.78 -1.05
N GLU A 35 -5.08 11.34 -0.12
CA GLU A 35 -4.62 10.61 1.08
C GLU A 35 -4.05 9.23 0.74
N LEU A 36 -4.57 8.59 -0.31
CA LEU A 36 -3.96 7.36 -0.84
C LEU A 36 -2.56 7.64 -1.38
N PHE A 37 -2.31 8.79 -2.00
CA PHE A 37 -0.97 9.18 -2.39
C PHE A 37 -0.07 9.43 -1.19
N ASP A 38 -0.55 10.12 -0.15
CA ASP A 38 0.21 10.30 1.09
C ASP A 38 0.63 8.95 1.69
N LEU A 39 -0.26 7.96 1.66
CA LEU A 39 0.03 6.59 2.09
C LEU A 39 1.13 5.94 1.22
N ILE A 40 1.02 6.02 -0.10
CA ILE A 40 2.02 5.41 -1.00
C ILE A 40 3.37 6.13 -0.84
N GLU A 41 3.38 7.45 -0.68
CA GLU A 41 4.59 8.25 -0.51
C GLU A 41 5.29 7.85 0.79
N TYR A 42 4.52 7.75 1.87
CA TYR A 42 5.01 7.24 3.14
C TYR A 42 5.66 5.86 2.98
N ILE A 43 4.99 4.91 2.31
CA ILE A 43 5.53 3.56 2.06
C ILE A 43 6.87 3.63 1.30
N LEU A 44 6.96 4.46 0.26
CA LEU A 44 8.17 4.58 -0.56
C LEU A 44 9.33 5.22 0.20
N LEU A 45 9.07 6.31 0.93
CA LEU A 45 10.06 7.02 1.76
C LEU A 45 10.62 6.13 2.87
N ARG A 46 9.81 5.23 3.41
CA ARG A 46 10.23 4.22 4.40
C ARG A 46 11.10 3.10 3.82
N GLY A 47 11.21 3.02 2.49
CA GLY A 47 11.85 1.91 1.80
C GLY A 47 10.95 0.68 1.65
N GLY A 48 9.66 0.81 1.96
CA GLY A 48 8.65 -0.23 1.91
C GLY A 48 7.98 -0.46 3.27
N GLU A 49 6.74 -0.91 3.24
CA GLU A 49 5.98 -1.41 4.39
C GLU A 49 5.08 -2.57 3.88
N PRO A 50 4.63 -3.49 4.75
CA PRO A 50 3.68 -4.52 4.34
C PRO A 50 2.32 -3.91 3.94
N PHE A 51 1.93 -4.06 2.68
CA PHE A 51 0.58 -3.74 2.19
C PHE A 51 0.10 -4.79 1.18
N SER A 52 -1.19 -4.78 0.85
CA SER A 52 -1.81 -5.65 -0.14
C SER A 52 -2.91 -4.91 -0.90
N GLY A 53 -3.30 -5.42 -2.07
CA GLY A 53 -4.35 -4.85 -2.91
C GLY A 53 -3.90 -3.71 -3.82
N LEU A 54 -2.61 -3.37 -3.80
CA LEU A 54 -1.99 -2.35 -4.66
C LEU A 54 -0.67 -2.89 -5.21
N SER A 55 -0.26 -2.37 -6.36
CA SER A 55 1.11 -2.47 -6.87
C SER A 55 1.63 -1.06 -7.11
N VAL A 56 2.80 -0.77 -6.54
CA VAL A 56 3.46 0.53 -6.61
C VAL A 56 4.67 0.41 -7.51
N TYR A 57 4.73 1.25 -8.53
CA TYR A 57 5.94 1.40 -9.35
C TYR A 57 6.53 2.77 -9.04
N SER A 58 7.85 2.88 -9.01
CA SER A 58 8.55 4.16 -8.82
C SER A 58 9.57 4.27 -9.94
N ILE A 59 9.49 5.36 -10.68
CA ILE A 59 10.46 5.74 -11.72
C ILE A 59 10.99 7.10 -11.27
N ASP A 60 12.27 7.16 -10.92
CA ASP A 60 12.90 8.38 -10.39
C ASP A 60 12.14 8.95 -9.16
N SER A 61 12.07 10.28 -9.01
CA SER A 61 11.29 10.98 -7.96
C SER A 61 9.77 10.96 -8.17
N CYS A 62 9.24 10.17 -9.11
CA CYS A 62 7.81 10.11 -9.42
C CYS A 62 7.17 8.78 -8.94
N MET A 63 5.96 8.87 -8.40
CA MET A 63 5.22 7.74 -7.84
C MET A 63 4.25 7.16 -8.86
N VAL A 64 4.11 5.83 -8.95
CA VAL A 64 3.11 5.18 -9.81
C VAL A 64 2.17 4.28 -9.00
N ASN A 65 0.86 4.51 -9.05
CA ASN A 65 -0.16 3.59 -8.54
C ASN A 65 -0.77 2.78 -9.68
N SER A 66 -1.02 1.48 -9.51
CA SER A 66 -1.58 0.65 -10.59
C SER A 66 -2.36 -0.59 -10.16
N SER A 67 -3.59 -0.71 -10.67
CA SER A 67 -3.97 -1.86 -11.50
C SER A 67 -3.80 -1.58 -13.02
N LYS A 68 -3.66 -0.31 -13.42
CA LYS A 68 -3.04 0.21 -14.66
C LYS A 68 -2.08 1.36 -14.28
N LYS A 69 -0.85 1.39 -14.83
CA LYS A 69 0.26 2.26 -14.37
C LYS A 69 -0.08 3.76 -14.45
N ILE A 70 -0.16 4.47 -13.32
CA ILE A 70 -0.44 5.92 -13.27
C ILE A 70 0.63 6.64 -12.43
N LEU A 71 1.41 7.56 -13.01
CA LEU A 71 2.42 8.42 -12.40
C LEU A 71 1.79 9.63 -11.66
N TYR A 72 2.35 10.11 -10.55
CA TYR A 72 1.93 11.29 -9.78
C TYR A 72 3.13 12.19 -9.44
N ARG A 73 2.96 13.51 -9.60
CA ARG A 73 3.91 14.56 -9.21
C ARG A 73 3.29 15.49 -8.16
N GLN A 74 3.90 15.53 -6.98
CA GLN A 74 3.40 16.21 -5.77
C GLN A 74 3.34 17.73 -5.90
N GLU A 75 4.38 18.38 -6.43
CA GLU A 75 4.47 19.85 -6.51
C GLU A 75 3.28 20.50 -7.24
N ASP A 76 2.71 19.79 -8.21
CA ASP A 76 1.68 20.33 -9.10
C ASP A 76 0.31 19.62 -8.99
N ASN A 77 0.18 18.61 -8.11
CA ASN A 77 -0.97 17.70 -8.08
C ASN A 77 -1.30 17.08 -9.46
N ILE A 78 -0.26 16.74 -10.22
CA ILE A 78 -0.38 16.23 -11.58
C ILE A 78 -0.43 14.70 -11.56
N LEU A 79 -1.44 14.14 -12.23
CA LEU A 79 -1.54 12.72 -12.54
C LEU A 79 -1.11 12.48 -14.00
N MET A 80 -0.06 11.69 -14.23
CA MET A 80 0.38 11.22 -15.56
C MET A 80 -0.09 9.78 -15.80
N SER A 81 -0.70 9.50 -16.95
CA SER A 81 -1.05 8.11 -17.33
C SER A 81 0.19 7.27 -17.67
N VAL A 82 -0.01 5.95 -17.88
CA VAL A 82 0.90 5.10 -18.69
C VAL A 82 1.27 5.88 -19.96
N PRO A 83 2.52 5.79 -20.47
CA PRO A 83 2.83 6.29 -21.80
C PRO A 83 1.84 5.69 -22.80
N VAL A 84 1.16 6.57 -23.53
CA VAL A 84 0.32 6.23 -24.67
C VAL A 84 1.17 6.48 -25.90
N ILE A 85 1.25 5.49 -26.79
CA ILE A 85 1.93 5.69 -28.06
C ILE A 85 1.05 6.61 -28.91
N ALA A 86 1.52 7.82 -29.14
CA ALA A 86 0.93 8.73 -30.12
C ALA A 86 1.64 8.52 -31.45
N SER A 87 0.92 7.99 -32.43
CA SER A 87 1.40 7.93 -33.81
C SER A 87 1.06 9.24 -34.51
N SER A 88 1.96 10.23 -34.47
CA SER A 88 1.85 11.39 -35.36
C SER A 88 2.80 11.21 -36.54
N CYS A 89 2.22 11.13 -37.75
CA CYS A 89 2.90 11.25 -39.04
C CYS A 89 4.30 10.60 -39.15
N GLY A 90 4.40 9.30 -38.85
CA GLY A 90 5.57 8.48 -39.21
C GLY A 90 6.53 8.12 -38.08
N GLY A 91 6.26 8.51 -36.84
CA GLY A 91 6.97 8.04 -35.64
C GLY A 91 6.00 7.65 -34.53
N GLU A 92 6.38 6.64 -33.73
CA GLU A 92 5.73 6.28 -32.47
C GLU A 92 6.43 7.06 -31.35
N GLU A 93 5.74 8.04 -30.75
CA GLU A 93 6.24 8.77 -29.58
C GLU A 93 5.47 8.37 -28.32
N GLU A 94 6.19 8.14 -27.22
CA GLU A 94 5.58 7.95 -25.91
C GLU A 94 5.07 9.28 -25.36
N VAL A 95 3.75 9.42 -25.23
CA VAL A 95 3.10 10.60 -24.69
C VAL A 95 2.43 10.28 -23.36
N TYR A 96 2.66 11.13 -22.36
CA TYR A 96 2.04 11.01 -21.05
C TYR A 96 0.83 11.95 -20.96
N ILE A 97 -0.35 11.41 -20.62
CA ILE A 97 -1.52 12.25 -20.38
C ILE A 97 -1.41 12.85 -18.98
N VAL A 98 -1.12 14.15 -18.93
CA VAL A 98 -1.09 14.97 -17.72
C VAL A 98 -2.51 15.47 -17.44
N SER A 99 -3.12 15.03 -16.33
CA SER A 99 -4.43 15.49 -15.90
C SER A 99 -4.36 16.11 -14.50
N LYS A 100 -5.03 17.26 -14.33
CA LYS A 100 -5.29 17.84 -13.01
C LYS A 100 -6.46 17.08 -12.40
N ILE A 101 -6.29 16.56 -11.19
CA ILE A 101 -7.32 15.75 -10.51
C ILE A 101 -8.55 16.63 -10.26
N LYS A 102 -9.65 16.37 -11.00
CA LYS A 102 -10.94 17.06 -10.82
C LYS A 102 -11.89 16.28 -9.90
N GLU A 103 -11.77 14.97 -9.82
CA GLU A 103 -12.61 14.09 -8.99
C GLU A 103 -11.71 13.15 -8.18
N THR A 104 -12.02 13.01 -6.89
CA THR A 104 -11.34 12.08 -6.00
C THR A 104 -12.21 10.85 -5.78
N TYR A 105 -11.63 9.67 -5.99
CA TYR A 105 -12.27 8.41 -5.64
C TYR A 105 -11.99 8.08 -4.17
N LYS A 106 -12.98 7.43 -3.55
CA LYS A 106 -12.83 6.86 -2.21
C LYS A 106 -12.40 5.41 -2.31
N ILE A 107 -11.39 5.04 -1.54
CA ILE A 107 -10.92 3.67 -1.39
C ILE A 107 -11.08 3.24 0.07
N ARG A 108 -11.53 1.99 0.28
CA ARG A 108 -11.57 1.41 1.63
C ARG A 108 -10.24 0.76 1.93
N VAL A 109 -9.67 1.12 3.07
CA VAL A 109 -8.42 0.57 3.59
C VAL A 109 -8.72 -0.21 4.86
N LEU A 110 -8.31 -1.47 4.89
CA LEU A 110 -8.28 -2.30 6.08
C LEU A 110 -6.90 -2.14 6.74
N THR A 111 -6.87 -1.71 8.00
CA THR A 111 -5.64 -1.50 8.76
C THR A 111 -5.86 -1.79 10.24
N SER A 112 -4.82 -1.66 11.06
CA SER A 112 -4.95 -1.68 12.52
C SER A 112 -5.42 -0.33 13.06
N ASP A 113 -6.20 -0.34 14.14
CA ASP A 113 -6.57 0.84 14.93
C ASP A 113 -5.38 1.74 15.32
N TYR A 114 -4.23 1.17 15.67
CA TYR A 114 -3.00 1.93 15.98
C TYR A 114 -2.58 2.83 14.80
N LEU A 115 -2.53 2.29 13.59
CA LEU A 115 -2.20 3.05 12.38
C LEU A 115 -3.34 4.00 12.00
N ALA A 116 -4.61 3.57 12.13
CA ALA A 116 -5.77 4.39 11.84
C ALA A 116 -5.85 5.66 12.71
N ASN A 117 -5.28 5.61 13.91
CA ASN A 117 -5.18 6.74 14.83
C ASN A 117 -3.86 7.52 14.70
N GLY A 118 -3.15 7.37 13.57
CA GLY A 118 -1.94 8.14 13.26
C GLY A 118 -0.64 7.57 13.80
N GLY A 119 -0.67 6.34 14.32
CA GLY A 119 0.54 5.59 14.68
C GLY A 119 1.53 5.50 13.51
N ASP A 120 2.82 5.35 13.83
CA ASP A 120 3.92 5.33 12.85
C ASP A 120 3.90 6.54 11.89
N LYS A 121 3.46 7.71 12.36
CA LYS A 121 3.37 8.96 11.58
C LYS A 121 2.39 8.90 10.40
N MET A 122 1.48 7.93 10.37
CA MET A 122 0.43 7.82 9.32
C MET A 122 -0.74 8.80 9.57
N SER A 123 -0.41 10.08 9.73
CA SER A 123 -1.38 11.13 10.10
C SER A 123 -2.50 11.35 9.07
N PHE A 124 -2.28 10.93 7.81
CA PHE A 124 -3.30 10.90 6.76
C PHE A 124 -4.49 9.96 7.07
N PHE A 125 -4.39 9.10 8.10
CA PHE A 125 -5.52 8.33 8.61
C PHE A 125 -6.36 9.04 9.68
N ASN A 126 -5.87 10.14 10.26
CA ASN A 126 -6.51 10.80 11.39
C ASN A 126 -7.92 11.34 11.07
N ASN A 127 -8.75 11.43 12.10
CA ASN A 127 -10.10 12.02 12.05
C ASN A 127 -11.06 11.33 11.07
N LYS A 128 -10.80 10.06 10.73
CA LYS A 128 -11.66 9.25 9.85
C LYS A 128 -12.63 8.40 10.65
N ASN A 129 -13.81 8.19 10.09
CA ASN A 129 -14.73 7.19 10.58
C ASN A 129 -14.11 5.80 10.42
N GLN A 130 -14.03 5.06 11.52
CA GLN A 130 -13.48 3.71 11.56
C GLN A 130 -14.61 2.71 11.78
N LEU A 131 -14.82 1.83 10.79
CA LEU A 131 -15.67 0.67 10.95
C LEU A 131 -14.85 -0.44 11.62
N LYS A 132 -15.19 -0.76 12.88
CA LYS A 132 -14.57 -1.88 13.59
C LYS A 132 -14.96 -3.20 12.94
N VAL A 133 -13.96 -4.02 12.62
CA VAL A 133 -14.19 -5.38 12.10
C VAL A 133 -14.59 -6.34 13.23
N GLY A 134 -14.22 -6.02 14.48
CA GLY A 134 -14.45 -6.90 15.64
C GLY A 134 -13.45 -8.07 15.71
N LEU A 135 -12.31 -7.95 15.02
CA LEU A 135 -11.26 -8.96 14.97
C LEU A 135 -9.92 -8.31 15.32
N LYS A 136 -9.14 -8.94 16.20
CA LYS A 136 -7.77 -8.49 16.47
C LYS A 136 -6.84 -8.86 15.31
N LEU A 137 -5.87 -8.00 15.01
CA LEU A 137 -4.89 -8.24 13.95
C LEU A 137 -4.13 -9.55 14.18
N ARG A 138 -3.73 -9.84 15.42
CA ARG A 138 -3.07 -11.10 15.77
C ARG A 138 -3.97 -12.32 15.51
N ASP A 139 -5.24 -12.23 15.88
CA ASP A 139 -6.19 -13.33 15.67
C ASP A 139 -6.45 -13.57 14.18
N ALA A 140 -6.46 -12.51 13.36
CA ALA A 140 -6.51 -12.64 11.90
C ALA A 140 -5.31 -13.44 11.36
N ILE A 141 -4.10 -13.16 11.84
CA ILE A 141 -2.88 -13.91 11.46
C ILE A 141 -3.01 -15.37 11.89
N ILE A 142 -3.44 -15.64 13.13
CA ILE A 142 -3.62 -17.02 13.65
C ILE A 142 -4.65 -17.79 12.81
N ASN A 143 -5.78 -17.16 12.49
CA ASN A 143 -6.84 -17.81 11.72
C ASN A 143 -6.38 -18.13 10.29
N TYR A 144 -5.64 -17.22 9.66
CA TYR A 144 -5.04 -17.47 8.34
C TYR A 144 -4.03 -18.63 8.37
N CYS A 145 -3.16 -18.69 9.39
CA CYS A 145 -2.21 -19.80 9.54
C CYS A 145 -2.93 -21.16 9.70
N LYS A 146 -4.05 -21.17 10.42
CA LYS A 146 -4.86 -22.38 10.61
C LYS A 146 -5.58 -22.82 9.33
N SER A 147 -6.02 -21.88 8.49
CA SER A 147 -6.73 -22.21 7.24
C SER A 147 -5.77 -22.72 6.17
N GLU A 148 -4.59 -22.10 6.02
CA GLU A 148 -3.68 -22.41 4.92
C GLU A 148 -2.79 -23.64 5.16
N GLN A 149 -2.68 -24.12 6.41
CA GLN A 149 -1.81 -25.23 6.88
C GLN A 149 -0.30 -25.08 6.59
N THR A 150 0.09 -24.68 5.39
CA THR A 150 1.45 -24.37 4.94
C THR A 150 1.46 -22.97 4.33
N ILE A 151 2.32 -22.11 4.87
CA ILE A 151 2.49 -20.73 4.38
C ILE A 151 3.75 -20.63 3.55
N SER A 152 3.64 -20.06 2.36
CA SER A 152 4.78 -19.73 1.50
C SER A 152 4.76 -18.25 1.16
N SER A 153 5.90 -17.58 1.30
CA SER A 153 6.07 -16.16 0.98
C SER A 153 7.14 -16.00 -0.09
N LYS A 154 6.82 -15.25 -1.14
CA LYS A 154 7.78 -14.83 -2.17
C LYS A 154 7.66 -13.32 -2.39
N LEU A 155 8.75 -12.69 -2.81
CA LEU A 155 8.68 -11.33 -3.34
C LEU A 155 7.82 -11.37 -4.61
N ASP A 156 6.74 -10.57 -4.60
CA ASP A 156 5.71 -10.56 -5.64
C ASP A 156 5.66 -9.22 -6.39
N GLY A 157 6.68 -8.36 -6.22
CA GLY A 157 6.82 -7.12 -6.97
C GLY A 157 5.82 -6.03 -6.58
N ARG A 158 5.17 -6.11 -5.40
CA ARG A 158 4.27 -5.07 -4.87
C ARG A 158 4.89 -3.68 -4.87
N ILE A 159 6.21 -3.58 -4.68
CA ILE A 159 6.97 -2.36 -4.93
C ILE A 159 8.03 -2.68 -5.97
N THR A 160 8.05 -1.93 -7.07
CA THR A 160 9.09 -2.00 -8.10
C THR A 160 9.72 -0.63 -8.29
N LYS A 161 11.06 -0.55 -8.21
CA LYS A 161 11.82 0.69 -8.45
C LYS A 161 12.59 0.55 -9.76
N HIS A 162 12.37 1.47 -10.70
CA HIS A 162 13.18 1.64 -11.90
C HIS A 162 14.05 2.88 -11.73
N GLN A 163 15.36 2.71 -11.87
CA GLN A 163 16.30 3.81 -12.05
C GLN A 163 16.57 3.89 -13.55
N ASN A 164 16.32 5.04 -14.16
CA ASN A 164 16.82 5.30 -15.51
C ASN A 164 18.33 5.53 -15.39
N GLU A 165 19.12 4.70 -16.07
CA GLU A 165 20.56 4.93 -16.27
C GLU A 165 20.82 6.14 -17.17
#